data_AF-A0A080ZNY8-F1
#
_entry.id   AF-A0A080ZNY8-F1
#
_cell.length_a   1.000
_cell.length_b   1.000
_cell.length_c   1.000
_cell.angle_alpha   90.00
_cell.angle_beta   90.00
_cell.angle_gamma   90.00
#
_symmetry.space_group_name_H-M   'P 1'
#
loop_
_entity.id
_entity.type
_entity.pdbx_description
1 polymer ?
#
loop_
_entity_poly.entity_id
_entity_poly.type
_entity_poly.pdbx_seq_one_letter_code
_entity_poly.pdbx_strand_id
1 'polypeptide(L)'
;MPARRKSVELSIKKQALDWIATEGGGVPSRAEAHFRQRGWRISAACFREWWRKRDEILAAAGSRRRLEGGGRRPVLGELEDTLVDMIYDLRISKEKVTREWIAAQARELFHSSRTEEEAEEHPIRFTASDPWVSSFMQRHGFSLRRRTNLTTLTDEELVRRAVSFMSFLETHKDVVGRRHVVIHSTGFASMRITAAFAVTASGKKLPPCLIWKRKTRGPIERLGGCYVSDGVIQQ
;
A
#
# COMPACT_ATOMS: atom_id res chain seq x y z
N MET A 1 -10.92 -32.26 -14.46
CA MET A 1 -10.63 -31.12 -13.54
C MET A 1 -11.38 -31.35 -12.24
N PRO A 2 -10.72 -31.47 -11.07
CA PRO A 2 -11.44 -31.58 -9.80
C PRO A 2 -12.24 -30.29 -9.55
N ALA A 3 -13.49 -30.44 -9.09
CA ALA A 3 -14.38 -29.32 -8.82
C ALA A 3 -13.73 -28.32 -7.85
N ARG A 4 -13.76 -27.03 -8.20
CA ARG A 4 -13.25 -25.94 -7.35
C ARG A 4 -13.98 -26.00 -6.00
N ARG A 5 -13.24 -26.20 -4.90
CA ARG A 5 -13.78 -26.08 -3.54
C ARG A 5 -14.35 -24.67 -3.37
N LYS A 6 -15.67 -24.55 -3.17
CA LYS A 6 -16.32 -23.27 -2.87
C LYS A 6 -16.04 -22.90 -1.42
N SER A 7 -15.47 -21.73 -1.17
CA SER A 7 -15.32 -21.19 0.18
C SER A 7 -16.70 -20.89 0.76
N VAL A 8 -16.97 -21.38 1.97
CA VAL A 8 -18.23 -21.16 2.68
C VAL A 8 -18.11 -19.96 3.64
N GLU A 9 -19.09 -19.06 3.61
CA GLU A 9 -19.16 -17.90 4.50
C GLU A 9 -19.42 -18.30 5.96
N LEU A 10 -18.93 -17.49 6.92
CA LEU A 10 -19.13 -17.77 8.34
C LEU A 10 -20.61 -17.73 8.72
N SER A 11 -21.43 -16.89 8.09
CA SER A 11 -22.89 -16.86 8.25
C SER A 11 -23.54 -18.24 8.02
N ILE A 12 -23.16 -18.92 6.94
CA ILE A 12 -23.63 -20.27 6.59
C ILE A 12 -23.18 -21.28 7.65
N LYS A 13 -21.94 -21.16 8.15
CA LYS A 13 -21.45 -22.01 9.24
C LYS A 13 -22.20 -21.77 10.53
N LYS A 14 -22.49 -20.51 10.90
CA LYS A 14 -23.26 -20.16 12.09
C LYS A 14 -24.67 -20.73 12.02
N GLN A 15 -25.36 -20.61 10.89
CA GLN A 15 -26.67 -21.21 10.69
C GLN A 15 -26.64 -22.74 10.85
N ALA A 16 -25.58 -23.39 10.36
CA ALA A 16 -25.42 -24.83 10.56
C ALA A 16 -25.17 -25.19 12.02
N LEU A 17 -24.34 -24.44 12.73
CA LEU A 17 -24.04 -24.68 14.15
C LEU A 17 -25.27 -24.45 15.02
N ASP A 18 -26.04 -23.39 14.76
CA ASP A 18 -27.28 -23.08 15.47
C ASP A 18 -28.30 -24.21 15.31
N TRP A 19 -28.48 -24.70 14.07
CA TRP A 19 -29.33 -25.84 13.79
C TRP A 19 -28.84 -27.12 14.49
N ILE A 20 -27.53 -27.39 14.48
CA ILE A 20 -26.97 -28.58 15.18
C ILE A 20 -27.23 -28.48 16.69
N ALA A 21 -27.14 -27.29 17.27
CA ALA A 21 -27.35 -27.06 18.70
C ALA A 21 -28.82 -27.19 19.13
N THR A 22 -29.75 -26.70 18.32
CA THR A 22 -31.19 -26.64 18.65
C THR A 22 -31.96 -27.87 18.17
N GLU A 23 -31.97 -28.10 16.86
CA GLU A 23 -32.78 -29.15 16.19
C GLU A 23 -31.99 -30.45 16.00
N GLY A 24 -30.67 -30.36 15.81
CA GLY A 24 -29.80 -31.49 15.52
C GLY A 24 -29.40 -32.34 16.73
N GLY A 25 -29.79 -31.92 17.94
CA GLY A 25 -29.47 -32.61 19.20
C GLY A 25 -27.96 -32.71 19.48
N GLY A 26 -27.17 -31.75 18.98
CA GLY A 26 -25.71 -31.72 19.14
C GLY A 26 -24.95 -32.71 18.26
N VAL A 27 -25.60 -33.36 17.29
CA VAL A 27 -24.97 -34.36 16.40
C VAL A 27 -24.67 -33.76 15.02
N PRO A 28 -23.39 -33.42 14.70
CA PRO A 28 -23.05 -32.70 13.47
C PRO A 28 -23.32 -33.49 12.18
N SER A 29 -23.26 -34.82 12.24
CA SER A 29 -23.49 -35.68 11.07
C SER A 29 -24.92 -35.58 10.53
N ARG A 30 -25.90 -35.22 11.37
CA ARG A 30 -27.31 -35.05 10.96
C ARG A 30 -27.51 -33.82 10.07
N ALA A 31 -26.64 -32.82 10.20
CA ALA A 31 -26.71 -31.58 9.44
C ALA A 31 -26.55 -31.81 7.93
N GLU A 32 -25.78 -32.83 7.53
CA GLU A 32 -25.60 -33.13 6.10
C GLU A 32 -26.92 -33.46 5.41
N ALA A 33 -27.78 -34.31 6.01
CA ALA A 33 -29.05 -34.68 5.43
C ALA A 33 -30.00 -33.47 5.33
N HIS A 34 -30.10 -32.68 6.42
CA HIS A 34 -30.96 -31.49 6.48
C HIS A 34 -30.54 -30.41 5.48
N PHE A 35 -29.26 -30.01 5.48
CA PHE A 35 -28.78 -28.94 4.59
C PHE A 35 -28.67 -29.38 3.13
N ARG A 36 -28.55 -30.68 2.85
CA ARG A 36 -28.65 -31.22 1.48
C ARG A 36 -30.03 -31.02 0.88
N GLN A 37 -31.11 -31.17 1.66
CA GLN A 37 -32.48 -30.84 1.22
C GLN A 37 -32.63 -29.35 0.92
N ARG A 38 -31.88 -28.50 1.63
CA ARG A 38 -31.79 -27.04 1.43
C ARG A 38 -30.84 -26.62 0.30
N GLY A 39 -30.32 -27.57 -0.49
CA GLY A 39 -29.44 -27.34 -1.63
C GLY A 39 -27.96 -27.17 -1.32
N TRP A 40 -27.53 -27.36 -0.07
CA TRP A 40 -26.12 -27.23 0.31
C TRP A 40 -25.38 -28.54 0.06
N ARG A 41 -24.27 -28.47 -0.69
CA ARG A 41 -23.38 -29.61 -0.95
C ARG A 41 -22.17 -29.59 -0.01
N ILE A 42 -22.42 -29.81 1.29
CA ILE A 42 -21.41 -29.86 2.35
C ILE A 42 -21.46 -31.24 3.00
N SER A 43 -20.31 -31.87 3.23
CA SER A 43 -20.23 -33.20 3.84
C SER A 43 -20.28 -33.15 5.37
N ALA A 44 -20.69 -34.25 6.01
CA ALA A 44 -20.67 -34.41 7.47
C ALA A 44 -19.27 -34.19 8.08
N ALA A 45 -18.20 -34.43 7.32
CA ALA A 45 -16.84 -34.12 7.77
C ALA A 45 -16.63 -32.62 8.03
N CYS A 46 -17.14 -31.75 7.15
CA CYS A 46 -17.08 -30.31 7.31
C CYS A 46 -17.90 -29.84 8.52
N PHE A 47 -19.12 -30.37 8.71
CA PHE A 47 -19.95 -30.03 9.87
C PHE A 47 -19.29 -30.45 11.19
N ARG A 48 -18.66 -31.63 11.25
CA ARG A 48 -17.88 -32.07 12.43
C ARG A 48 -16.67 -31.17 12.70
N GLU A 49 -16.00 -30.70 11.65
CA GLU A 49 -14.89 -29.74 11.79
C GLU A 49 -15.39 -28.41 12.34
N TRP A 50 -16.49 -27.88 11.82
CA TRP A 50 -17.09 -26.63 12.31
C TRP A 50 -17.57 -26.77 13.75
N TRP A 51 -18.16 -27.91 14.11
CA TRP A 51 -18.63 -28.17 15.47
C TRP A 51 -17.48 -28.21 16.50
N ARG A 52 -16.30 -28.72 16.11
CA ARG A 52 -15.09 -28.66 16.94
C ARG A 52 -14.59 -27.24 17.17
N LYS A 53 -14.75 -26.35 16.18
CA LYS A 53 -14.34 -24.94 16.23
C LYS A 53 -15.53 -23.99 16.44
N ARG A 54 -16.61 -24.47 17.05
CA ARG A 54 -17.90 -23.75 17.08
C ARG A 54 -17.79 -22.42 17.83
N ASP A 55 -17.04 -22.40 18.92
CA ASP A 55 -16.88 -21.20 19.75
C ASP A 55 -16.14 -20.09 18.97
N GLU A 56 -15.07 -20.44 18.26
CA GLU A 56 -14.34 -19.53 17.36
C GLU A 56 -15.22 -19.01 16.22
N ILE A 57 -16.04 -19.89 15.62
CA ILE A 57 -16.93 -19.53 14.50
C ILE A 57 -18.06 -18.62 14.95
N LEU A 58 -18.65 -18.88 16.13
CA LEU A 58 -19.73 -18.07 16.70
C LEU A 58 -19.24 -16.68 17.10
N ALA A 59 -18.04 -16.58 17.68
CA ALA A 59 -17.41 -15.31 18.07
C ALA A 59 -17.01 -14.43 16.88
N ALA A 60 -16.66 -15.02 15.72
CA ALA A 60 -16.20 -14.27 14.55
C ALA A 60 -17.31 -13.47 13.83
N ALA A 61 -16.97 -12.33 13.22
CA ALA A 61 -17.93 -11.51 12.47
C ALA A 61 -18.53 -12.23 11.24
N GLY A 62 -19.85 -12.12 11.04
CA GLY A 62 -20.63 -13.03 10.18
C GLY A 62 -20.39 -12.96 8.67
N SER A 63 -19.84 -11.86 8.14
CA SER A 63 -19.64 -11.68 6.68
C SER A 63 -18.31 -12.23 6.16
N ARG A 64 -17.38 -12.63 7.04
CA ARG A 64 -16.05 -13.10 6.63
C ARG A 64 -16.11 -14.56 6.19
N ARG A 65 -15.23 -14.98 5.29
CA ARG A 65 -15.10 -16.38 4.81
C ARG A 65 -14.09 -17.22 5.61
N ARG A 66 -13.22 -16.56 6.38
CA ARG A 66 -12.15 -17.18 7.17
C ARG A 66 -12.17 -16.60 8.58
N LEU A 67 -11.80 -17.41 9.57
CA LEU A 67 -11.51 -16.94 10.92
C LEU A 67 -10.30 -16.01 10.90
N GLU A 68 -10.18 -15.17 11.91
CA GLU A 68 -8.96 -14.39 12.13
C GLU A 68 -7.77 -15.32 12.34
N GLY A 69 -6.62 -14.97 11.77
CA GLY A 69 -5.45 -15.85 11.73
C GLY A 69 -5.58 -17.08 10.82
N GLY A 70 -6.74 -17.36 10.20
CA GLY A 70 -6.97 -18.49 9.29
C GLY A 70 -6.31 -18.38 7.91
N GLY A 71 -5.28 -17.55 7.79
CA GLY A 71 -4.47 -17.35 6.59
C GLY A 71 -3.21 -18.20 6.59
N ARG A 72 -2.43 -18.10 5.51
CA ARG A 72 -1.05 -18.62 5.52
C ARG A 72 -0.27 -17.84 6.56
N ARG A 73 0.38 -18.54 7.49
CA ARG A 73 1.23 -17.91 8.50
C ARG A 73 2.42 -17.21 7.83
N PRO A 74 2.90 -16.08 8.39
CA PRO A 74 4.15 -15.44 7.99
C PRO A 74 5.28 -16.46 7.85
N VAL A 75 6.13 -16.33 6.83
CA VAL A 75 7.29 -17.22 6.65
C VAL A 75 8.36 -16.92 7.70
N LEU A 76 8.52 -15.65 8.07
CA LEU A 76 9.52 -15.17 9.02
C LEU A 76 9.03 -15.17 10.48
N GLY A 77 7.73 -15.42 10.72
CA GLY A 77 7.17 -15.42 12.08
C GLY A 77 7.50 -14.14 12.85
N GLU A 78 8.15 -14.30 14.00
CA GLU A 78 8.60 -13.24 14.93
C GLU A 78 9.74 -12.38 14.35
N LEU A 79 10.52 -12.88 13.39
CA LEU A 79 11.57 -12.08 12.74
C LEU A 79 10.99 -10.91 11.91
N GLU A 80 9.69 -10.96 11.59
CA GLU A 80 9.02 -9.81 11.00
C GLU A 80 8.96 -8.60 11.94
N ASP A 81 8.94 -8.81 13.26
CA ASP A 81 8.90 -7.73 14.24
C ASP A 81 10.25 -6.99 14.29
N THR A 82 11.37 -7.73 14.24
CA THR A 82 12.71 -7.13 14.08
C THR A 82 12.81 -6.30 12.80
N LEU A 83 12.26 -6.80 11.68
CA LEU A 83 12.24 -6.06 10.42
C LEU A 83 11.37 -4.80 10.50
N VAL A 84 10.28 -4.85 11.26
CA VAL A 84 9.42 -3.69 11.53
C VAL A 84 10.18 -2.62 12.31
N ASP A 85 10.93 -2.99 13.34
CA ASP A 85 11.75 -2.05 14.12
C ASP A 85 12.81 -1.35 13.27
N MET A 86 13.52 -2.10 12.42
CA MET A 86 14.50 -1.50 11.50
C MET A 86 13.85 -0.50 10.52
N ILE A 87 12.62 -0.76 10.08
CA ILE A 87 11.86 0.18 9.24
C ILE A 87 11.50 1.45 10.03
N TYR A 88 11.16 1.32 11.31
CA TYR A 88 10.89 2.48 12.16
C TYR A 88 12.13 3.33 12.38
N ASP A 89 13.28 2.72 12.67
CA ASP A 89 14.54 3.44 12.86
C ASP A 89 14.94 4.25 11.62
N LEU A 90 14.87 3.65 10.43
CA LEU A 90 15.14 4.36 9.18
C LEU A 90 14.15 5.48 8.90
N ARG A 91 12.89 5.34 9.31
CA ARG A 91 11.91 6.41 9.17
C ARG A 91 12.15 7.55 10.13
N ILE A 92 12.64 7.26 11.34
CA ILE A 92 13.06 8.26 12.33
C ILE A 92 14.30 9.02 11.81
N SER A 93 15.26 8.32 11.21
CA SER A 93 16.44 8.94 10.57
C SER A 93 16.13 9.67 9.25
N LYS A 94 14.86 9.65 8.81
CA LYS A 94 14.37 10.23 7.54
C LYS A 94 15.01 9.60 6.30
N GLU A 95 15.51 8.39 6.43
CA GLU A 95 16.07 7.62 5.33
C GLU A 95 14.98 6.93 4.51
N LYS A 96 15.30 6.72 3.23
CA LYS A 96 14.34 6.16 2.28
C LYS A 96 14.28 4.64 2.44
N VAL A 97 13.18 4.15 2.99
CA VAL A 97 12.86 2.71 2.99
C VAL A 97 12.22 2.31 1.66
N THR A 98 12.92 1.50 0.86
CA THR A 98 12.40 0.96 -0.41
C THR A 98 11.88 -0.46 -0.25
N ARG A 99 11.08 -0.94 -1.20
CA ARG A 99 10.57 -2.32 -1.21
C ARG A 99 11.72 -3.32 -1.38
N GLU A 100 12.71 -2.92 -2.18
CA GLU A 100 13.94 -3.67 -2.43
C GLU A 100 14.78 -3.77 -1.15
N TRP A 101 14.88 -2.69 -0.38
CA TRP A 101 15.56 -2.69 0.92
C TRP A 101 14.86 -3.63 1.91
N ILE A 102 13.53 -3.57 2.01
CA ILE A 102 12.75 -4.51 2.85
C ILE A 102 13.02 -5.97 2.44
N ALA A 103 13.03 -6.26 1.15
CA ALA A 103 13.29 -7.61 0.64
C ALA A 103 14.74 -8.08 0.88
N ALA A 104 15.72 -7.17 0.85
CA ALA A 104 17.11 -7.47 1.18
C ALA A 104 17.26 -7.78 2.67
N GLN A 105 16.73 -6.92 3.53
CA GLN A 105 16.83 -7.09 4.98
C GLN A 105 16.09 -8.34 5.47
N ALA A 106 14.93 -8.64 4.88
CA ALA A 106 14.19 -9.86 5.19
C ALA A 106 14.97 -11.13 4.83
N ARG A 107 15.74 -11.12 3.74
CA ARG A 107 16.61 -12.25 3.36
C ARG A 107 17.78 -12.38 4.32
N GLU A 108 18.40 -11.27 4.68
CA GLU A 108 19.51 -11.27 5.64
C GLU A 108 19.06 -11.85 6.99
N LEU A 109 17.94 -11.37 7.53
CA LEU A 109 17.35 -11.91 8.77
C LEU A 109 17.02 -13.40 8.67
N PHE A 110 16.51 -13.85 7.52
CA PHE A 110 16.24 -15.27 7.27
C PHE A 110 17.50 -16.13 7.26
N HIS A 111 18.61 -15.60 6.75
CA HIS A 111 19.88 -16.32 6.68
C HIS A 111 20.62 -16.30 8.03
N SER A 112 20.57 -15.18 8.77
CA SER A 112 21.23 -15.03 10.06
C SER A 112 20.54 -15.81 11.18
N SER A 113 19.22 -16.05 11.08
CA SER A 113 18.47 -16.77 12.10
C SER A 113 18.62 -18.29 12.04
N ARG A 114 19.30 -18.83 11.02
CA ARG A 114 19.35 -20.27 10.76
C ARG A 114 20.66 -20.85 11.26
N THR A 115 20.59 -21.90 12.07
CA THR A 115 21.76 -22.69 12.48
C THR A 115 22.27 -23.54 11.31
N GLU A 116 23.56 -23.89 11.32
CA GLU A 116 24.20 -24.66 10.24
C GLU A 116 23.52 -26.01 9.98
N GLU A 117 23.01 -26.66 11.03
CA GLU A 117 22.29 -27.95 10.95
C GLU A 117 20.92 -27.81 10.27
N GLU A 118 20.16 -26.76 10.60
CA GLU A 118 18.86 -26.52 9.97
C GLU A 118 19.01 -26.13 8.50
N ALA A 119 20.15 -25.55 8.10
CA ALA A 119 20.52 -25.15 6.73
C ALA A 119 20.52 -26.31 5.73
N GLU A 120 20.96 -27.48 6.16
CA GLU A 120 21.07 -28.67 5.33
C GLU A 120 19.75 -29.45 5.21
N GLU A 121 18.93 -29.46 6.27
CA GLU A 121 17.76 -30.33 6.35
C GLU A 121 16.51 -29.78 5.60
N HIS A 122 16.37 -28.46 5.51
CA HIS A 122 15.18 -27.82 4.92
C HIS A 122 15.51 -26.71 3.93
N PRO A 123 15.76 -26.98 2.64
CA PRO A 123 16.13 -25.98 1.63
C PRO A 123 14.97 -25.03 1.25
N ILE A 124 14.27 -24.46 2.23
CA ILE A 124 13.27 -23.42 2.05
C ILE A 124 14.00 -22.18 1.55
N ARG A 125 13.91 -21.95 0.24
CA ARG A 125 14.43 -20.76 -0.42
C ARG A 125 13.50 -19.58 -0.17
N PHE A 126 13.67 -18.87 0.93
CA PHE A 126 12.98 -17.60 1.14
C PHE A 126 13.48 -16.55 0.14
N THR A 127 12.65 -16.20 -0.83
CA THR A 127 13.03 -15.32 -1.93
C THR A 127 12.63 -13.85 -1.68
N ALA A 128 11.89 -13.57 -0.60
CA ALA A 128 11.35 -12.24 -0.28
C ALA A 128 10.72 -11.54 -1.51
N SER A 129 9.84 -12.25 -2.23
CA SER A 129 9.27 -11.75 -3.48
C SER A 129 8.38 -10.51 -3.27
N ASP A 130 8.14 -9.74 -4.34
CA ASP A 130 7.30 -8.53 -4.26
C ASP A 130 5.88 -8.77 -3.68
N PRO A 131 5.19 -9.89 -3.99
CA PRO A 131 3.94 -10.25 -3.31
C PRO A 131 4.09 -10.49 -1.80
N TRP A 132 5.23 -11.04 -1.37
CA TRP A 132 5.54 -11.19 0.04
C TRP A 132 5.73 -9.82 0.71
N VAL A 133 6.51 -8.92 0.11
CA VAL A 133 6.70 -7.54 0.61
C VAL A 133 5.36 -6.80 0.70
N SER A 134 4.51 -6.90 -0.33
CA SER A 134 3.15 -6.33 -0.31
C SER A 134 2.33 -6.84 0.87
N SER A 135 2.37 -8.15 1.10
CA SER A 135 1.61 -8.80 2.18
C SER A 135 2.18 -8.46 3.56
N PHE A 136 3.50 -8.36 3.69
CA PHE A 136 4.17 -7.89 4.90
C PHE A 136 3.76 -6.44 5.23
N MET A 137 3.88 -5.53 4.27
CA MET A 137 3.47 -4.13 4.45
C MET A 137 2.00 -3.99 4.85
N GLN A 138 1.11 -4.77 4.21
CA GLN A 138 -0.31 -4.75 4.54
C GLN A 138 -0.60 -5.26 5.95
N ARG A 139 0.09 -6.32 6.40
CA ARG A 139 -0.12 -6.91 7.72
C ARG A 139 0.34 -5.98 8.85
N HIS A 140 1.46 -5.29 8.63
CA HIS A 140 2.05 -4.37 9.61
C HIS A 140 1.58 -2.91 9.44
N GLY A 141 0.55 -2.66 8.62
CA GLY A 141 -0.05 -1.34 8.47
C GLY A 141 0.83 -0.29 7.76
N PHE A 142 1.90 -0.70 7.09
CA PHE A 142 2.73 0.22 6.32
C PHE A 142 2.00 0.68 5.06
N SER A 143 1.99 2.01 4.83
CA SER A 143 1.28 2.58 3.67
C SER A 143 1.89 2.09 2.35
N LEU A 144 1.09 1.41 1.53
CA LEU A 144 1.44 1.05 0.15
C LEU A 144 1.42 2.27 -0.79
N ARG A 145 0.67 3.34 -0.43
CA ARG A 145 0.58 4.59 -1.20
C ARG A 145 1.56 5.64 -0.67
N ARG A 146 2.38 6.17 -1.58
CA ARG A 146 3.26 7.32 -1.37
C ARG A 146 2.46 8.61 -1.17
N ARG A 147 2.62 9.23 0.01
CA ARG A 147 2.94 10.66 0.10
C ARG A 147 4.26 10.75 0.85
N THR A 148 5.36 10.59 0.13
CA THR A 148 6.65 11.05 0.63
C THR A 148 6.62 12.57 0.58
N ASN A 149 6.41 13.20 1.74
CA ASN A 149 6.77 14.62 1.93
C ASN A 149 8.30 14.79 2.07
N LEU A 150 9.08 13.73 1.81
CA LEU A 150 10.53 13.83 1.66
C LEU A 150 10.80 14.55 0.33
N THR A 151 11.16 15.81 0.43
CA THR A 151 11.64 16.59 -0.71
C THR A 151 12.87 15.87 -1.25
N THR A 152 12.88 15.52 -2.53
CA THR A 152 14.11 15.05 -3.22
C THR A 152 15.12 16.18 -3.40
N LEU A 153 14.83 17.36 -2.86
CA LEU A 153 15.61 18.58 -2.98
C LEU A 153 16.31 18.80 -1.65
N THR A 154 17.60 19.14 -1.73
CA THR A 154 18.36 19.62 -0.58
C THR A 154 17.75 20.91 -0.05
N ASP A 155 17.99 21.22 1.21
CA ASP A 155 17.51 22.47 1.82
C ASP A 155 17.99 23.70 1.04
N GLU A 156 19.22 23.67 0.53
CA GLU A 156 19.77 24.71 -0.34
C GLU A 156 18.94 24.90 -1.62
N GLU A 157 18.56 23.82 -2.30
CA GLU A 157 17.77 23.89 -3.53
C GLU A 157 16.32 24.31 -3.25
N LEU A 158 15.76 23.97 -2.09
CA LEU A 158 14.47 24.48 -1.64
C LEU A 158 14.53 26.00 -1.42
N VAL A 159 15.53 26.48 -0.70
CA VAL A 159 15.73 27.91 -0.44
C VAL A 159 15.95 28.66 -1.76
N ARG A 160 16.79 28.14 -2.65
CA ARG A 160 17.04 28.73 -3.97
C ARG A 160 15.77 28.89 -4.79
N ARG A 161 14.90 27.88 -4.80
CA ARG A 161 13.59 27.93 -5.47
C ARG A 161 12.63 28.92 -4.82
N ALA A 162 12.61 28.97 -3.48
CA ALA A 162 11.78 29.91 -2.74
C ALA A 162 12.19 31.37 -3.04
N VAL A 163 13.49 31.68 -3.00
CA VAL A 163 14.03 33.00 -3.35
C VAL A 163 13.71 33.36 -4.80
N SER A 164 13.88 32.43 -5.74
CA SER A 164 13.52 32.65 -7.15
C SER A 164 12.04 32.96 -7.32
N PHE A 165 11.16 32.29 -6.57
CA PHE A 165 9.73 32.57 -6.60
C PHE A 165 9.39 33.92 -5.97
N MET A 166 10.02 34.30 -4.85
CA MET A 166 9.82 35.61 -4.23
C MET A 166 10.25 36.75 -5.17
N SER A 167 11.39 36.61 -5.84
CA SER A 167 11.85 37.57 -6.86
C SER A 167 10.88 37.66 -8.06
N PHE A 168 10.29 36.53 -8.48
CA PHE A 168 9.23 36.53 -9.49
C PHE A 168 8.02 37.35 -9.03
N LEU A 169 7.54 37.16 -7.80
CA LEU A 169 6.42 37.91 -7.26
C LEU A 169 6.70 39.41 -7.20
N GLU A 170 7.90 39.80 -6.75
CA GLU A 170 8.30 41.21 -6.70
C GLU A 170 8.32 41.88 -8.07
N THR A 171 8.82 41.17 -9.09
CA THR A 171 8.87 41.68 -10.47
C THR A 171 7.47 41.85 -11.07
N HIS A 172 6.50 41.04 -10.63
CA HIS A 172 5.15 41.00 -11.22
C HIS A 172 4.07 41.62 -10.33
N LYS A 173 4.42 42.18 -9.18
CA LYS A 173 3.47 42.83 -8.23
C LYS A 173 2.64 43.92 -8.90
N ASP A 174 3.24 44.63 -9.85
CA ASP A 174 2.61 45.74 -10.58
C ASP A 174 1.81 45.28 -11.80
N VAL A 175 1.94 44.01 -12.20
CA VAL A 175 1.22 43.41 -13.33
C VAL A 175 -0.06 42.71 -12.85
N VAL A 176 -1.20 42.99 -13.47
CA VAL A 176 -2.44 42.23 -13.23
C VAL A 176 -2.38 40.92 -14.01
N GLY A 177 -2.63 39.80 -13.35
CA GLY A 177 -2.76 38.49 -14.00
C GLY A 177 -3.93 38.44 -14.98
N ARG A 178 -3.72 37.85 -16.15
CA ARG A 178 -4.78 37.69 -17.17
C ARG A 178 -5.79 36.62 -16.73
N ARG A 179 -7.04 36.75 -17.18
CA ARG A 179 -8.12 35.76 -16.93
C ARG A 179 -7.83 34.39 -17.58
N HIS A 180 -7.08 34.39 -18.67
CA HIS A 180 -6.69 33.19 -19.40
C HIS A 180 -5.19 33.26 -19.74
N VAL A 181 -4.50 32.12 -19.62
CA VAL A 181 -3.10 31.95 -20.03
C VAL A 181 -3.06 30.90 -21.12
N VAL A 182 -2.55 31.29 -22.30
CA VAL A 182 -2.40 30.38 -23.43
C VAL A 182 -1.11 29.59 -23.24
N ILE A 183 -1.24 28.27 -23.16
CA ILE A 183 -0.10 27.35 -23.07
C ILE A 183 0.06 26.70 -24.44
N HIS A 184 1.21 26.95 -25.08
CA HIS A 184 1.53 26.30 -26.35
C HIS A 184 1.95 24.85 -26.07
N SER A 185 1.50 23.91 -26.90
CA SER A 185 1.85 22.50 -26.73
C SER A 185 3.36 22.33 -26.90
N THR A 186 3.99 21.65 -25.94
CA THR A 186 5.45 21.43 -25.93
C THR A 186 5.84 20.12 -26.63
N GLY A 187 4.93 19.51 -27.41
CA GLY A 187 5.17 18.28 -28.18
C GLY A 187 5.08 16.97 -27.38
N PHE A 188 4.51 16.98 -26.17
CA PHE A 188 4.28 15.76 -25.38
C PHE A 188 2.89 15.18 -25.62
N ALA A 189 2.78 13.84 -25.68
CA ALA A 189 1.50 13.14 -25.72
C ALA A 189 0.70 13.26 -24.41
N SER A 190 1.39 13.50 -23.28
CA SER A 190 0.81 13.80 -21.97
C SER A 190 1.84 14.54 -21.11
N MET A 191 1.45 15.65 -20.48
CA MET A 191 2.32 16.47 -19.65
C MET A 191 1.62 16.91 -18.36
N ARG A 192 2.30 16.76 -17.22
CA ARG A 192 1.88 17.36 -15.94
C ARG A 192 2.41 18.78 -15.84
N ILE A 193 1.51 19.72 -15.58
CA ILE A 193 1.81 21.15 -15.39
C ILE A 193 1.42 21.50 -13.96
N THR A 194 2.32 22.15 -13.23
CA THR A 194 2.04 22.73 -11.91
C THR A 194 1.89 24.23 -12.09
N ALA A 195 0.80 24.80 -11.59
CA ALA A 195 0.57 26.24 -11.58
C ALA A 195 0.54 26.74 -10.13
N ALA A 196 1.40 27.71 -9.82
CA ALA A 196 1.36 28.44 -8.55
C ALA A 196 0.67 29.80 -8.77
N PHE A 197 -0.43 30.03 -8.06
CA PHE A 197 -1.20 31.26 -8.10
C PHE A 197 -0.90 32.10 -6.86
N ALA A 198 -0.80 33.42 -7.04
CA ALA A 198 -0.58 34.35 -5.95
C ALA A 198 -1.57 35.52 -6.03
N VAL A 199 -1.99 36.01 -4.87
CA VAL A 199 -2.86 37.17 -4.71
C VAL A 199 -2.22 38.08 -3.67
N THR A 200 -2.16 39.38 -3.97
CA THR A 200 -1.66 40.39 -3.04
C THR A 200 -2.66 40.66 -1.92
N ALA A 201 -2.21 41.25 -0.81
CA ALA A 201 -3.10 41.66 0.30
C ALA A 201 -4.21 42.64 -0.14
N SER A 202 -3.99 43.41 -1.23
CA SER A 202 -5.00 44.30 -1.82
C SER A 202 -5.99 43.59 -2.75
N GLY A 203 -5.95 42.27 -2.86
CA GLY A 203 -6.86 41.48 -3.69
C GLY A 203 -6.47 41.41 -5.18
N LYS A 204 -5.36 42.03 -5.58
CA LYS A 204 -4.86 41.96 -6.97
C LYS A 204 -4.28 40.56 -7.24
N LYS A 205 -4.80 39.90 -8.28
CA LYS A 205 -4.34 38.60 -8.78
C LYS A 205 -3.05 38.78 -9.58
N LEU A 206 -2.01 38.03 -9.23
CA LEU A 206 -0.73 38.07 -9.93
C LEU A 206 -0.72 37.06 -11.09
N PRO A 207 0.14 37.26 -12.10
CA PRO A 207 0.37 36.26 -13.14
C PRO A 207 0.75 34.90 -12.51
N PRO A 208 0.16 33.78 -12.95
CA PRO A 208 0.48 32.47 -12.40
C PRO A 208 1.90 32.06 -12.80
N CYS A 209 2.66 31.50 -11.85
CA CYS A 209 3.92 30.83 -12.14
C CYS A 209 3.62 29.42 -12.64
N LEU A 210 3.83 29.18 -13.94
CA LEU A 210 3.67 27.86 -14.55
C LEU A 210 5.00 27.11 -14.54
N ILE A 211 4.98 25.90 -13.99
CA ILE A 211 6.13 25.01 -13.84
C ILE A 211 5.82 23.69 -14.53
N TRP A 212 6.69 23.28 -15.45
CA TRP A 212 6.64 21.95 -16.06
C TRP A 212 8.05 21.39 -16.25
N LYS A 213 8.10 20.07 -16.43
CA LYS A 213 9.35 19.32 -16.61
C LYS A 213 9.81 19.37 -18.07
N ARG A 214 11.08 19.72 -18.32
CA ARG A 214 11.71 19.66 -19.65
C ARG A 214 12.23 18.25 -19.95
N LYS A 215 12.33 17.90 -21.25
CA LYS A 215 12.93 16.62 -21.73
C LYS A 215 14.46 16.63 -21.70
N THR A 216 15.08 17.80 -21.87
CA THR A 216 16.54 17.99 -21.96
C THR A 216 17.02 18.92 -20.85
N ARG A 217 18.18 18.63 -20.26
CA ARG A 217 18.79 19.46 -19.20
C ARG A 217 19.13 20.86 -19.73
N GLY A 218 18.83 21.89 -18.95
CA GLY A 218 19.16 23.28 -19.26
C GLY A 218 18.83 24.21 -18.09
N PRO A 219 19.36 25.44 -18.07
CA PRO A 219 19.07 26.41 -17.03
C PRO A 219 17.57 26.74 -16.97
N ILE A 220 17.10 27.21 -15.80
CA ILE A 220 15.74 27.72 -15.64
C ILE A 220 15.55 28.91 -16.57
N GLU A 221 14.71 28.73 -17.58
CA GLU A 221 14.51 29.71 -18.64
C GLU A 221 13.06 30.18 -18.68
N ARG A 222 12.87 31.49 -18.89
CA ARG A 222 11.56 32.12 -18.97
C ARG A 222 11.06 32.11 -20.41
N LEU A 223 10.31 31.07 -20.79
CA LEU A 223 9.71 30.96 -22.12
C LEU A 223 8.26 31.45 -22.08
N GLY A 224 7.96 32.56 -22.74
CA GLY A 224 6.59 33.06 -22.92
C GLY A 224 5.82 33.33 -21.61
N GLY A 225 6.51 33.69 -20.53
CA GLY A 225 5.89 33.93 -19.21
C GLY A 225 5.80 32.70 -18.30
N CYS A 226 6.44 31.59 -18.66
CA CYS A 226 6.46 30.35 -17.88
C CYS A 226 7.88 30.05 -17.34
N TYR A 227 7.97 29.46 -16.14
CA TYR A 227 9.23 29.04 -15.53
C TYR A 227 9.45 27.55 -15.79
N VAL A 228 10.45 27.23 -16.62
CA VAL A 228 10.80 25.84 -16.89
C VAL A 228 11.85 25.39 -15.87
N SER A 229 11.57 24.39 -15.04
CA SER A 229 12.55 23.88 -14.06
C SER A 229 12.71 22.36 -14.13
N ASP A 230 13.92 21.90 -13.87
CA ASP A 230 14.30 20.49 -13.90
C ASP A 230 13.42 19.60 -13.02
N GLY A 231 13.06 18.44 -13.56
CA GLY A 231 12.59 17.32 -12.76
C GLY A 231 13.69 16.27 -12.71
N VAL A 232 14.27 16.05 -11.53
CA VAL A 232 15.20 14.93 -11.30
C VAL A 232 14.51 13.63 -11.74
N ILE A 233 15.08 12.96 -12.75
CA ILE A 233 14.91 11.52 -12.95
C ILE A 233 16.24 10.93 -12.51
N GLN A 234 16.31 10.45 -11.27
CA GLN A 234 17.27 9.41 -10.95
C GLN A 234 16.55 8.08 -11.18
N GLN A 235 17.17 7.27 -12.03
CA GLN A 235 16.86 5.85 -12.18
C GLN A 235 17.06 5.13 -10.85
#